data_AF-A0A1I7V3F8-F1
#
_entry.id   AF-A0A1I7V3F8-F1
#
_cell.length_a   1.000
_cell.length_b   1.000
_cell.length_c   1.000
_cell.angle_alpha   90.00
_cell.angle_beta   90.00
_cell.angle_gamma   90.00
#
_symmetry.space_group_name_H-M   'P 1'
#
loop_
_entity.id
_entity.type
_entity.pdbx_description
1 polymer ?
#
loop_
_entity_poly.entity_id
_entity_poly.type
_entity_poly.pdbx_seq_one_letter_code
_entity_poly.pdbx_strand_id
1 'polypeptide(L)'
;MVPPITQVHYPHAAPTPPSQQQSTSSSSSNRPSRKCTVCSITETCKWRNVRSNDGILCNACFIYQRKYDSTRPDKAQNNYKKRKEDKNKMKSVNK
;
A
#
# COMPACT_ATOMS: atom_id res chain seq x y z
N MET A 1 -48.15 -12.34 -24.84
CA MET A 1 -47.14 -13.22 -25.48
C MET A 1 -45.79 -12.56 -25.27
N VAL A 2 -45.00 -13.05 -24.31
CA VAL A 2 -43.72 -12.44 -23.90
C VAL A 2 -42.59 -13.31 -24.49
N PRO A 3 -41.61 -12.75 -25.19
CA PRO A 3 -40.53 -13.53 -25.80
C PRO A 3 -39.61 -14.16 -24.73
N PRO A 4 -39.01 -15.33 -25.00
CA PRO A 4 -38.10 -15.99 -24.05
C PRO A 4 -36.79 -15.19 -23.94
N ILE A 5 -36.37 -14.95 -22.69
CA ILE A 5 -35.10 -14.29 -22.36
C ILE A 5 -33.95 -15.21 -22.78
N THR A 6 -33.26 -14.87 -23.86
CA THR A 6 -31.99 -15.49 -24.26
C THR A 6 -30.93 -15.19 -23.21
N GLN A 7 -30.62 -16.20 -22.40
CA GLN A 7 -29.52 -16.21 -21.44
C GLN A 7 -28.19 -16.26 -22.21
N VAL A 8 -27.53 -15.11 -22.38
CA VAL A 8 -26.15 -15.04 -22.84
C VAL A 8 -25.22 -15.65 -21.79
N HIS A 9 -24.79 -16.90 -22.03
CA HIS A 9 -23.70 -17.53 -21.29
C HIS A 9 -22.38 -16.82 -21.62
N TYR A 10 -21.88 -16.00 -20.71
CA TYR A 10 -20.48 -15.58 -20.70
C TYR A 10 -19.62 -16.76 -20.21
N PRO A 11 -18.56 -17.17 -20.92
CA PRO A 11 -17.62 -18.13 -20.37
C PRO A 11 -16.87 -17.45 -19.21
N HIS A 12 -17.15 -17.91 -17.98
CA HIS A 12 -16.38 -17.56 -16.80
C HIS A 12 -14.96 -18.08 -16.96
N ALA A 13 -14.05 -17.21 -17.41
CA ALA A 13 -12.62 -17.42 -17.24
C ALA A 13 -12.34 -17.56 -15.73
N ALA A 14 -11.64 -18.63 -15.37
CA ALA A 14 -11.33 -19.02 -14.00
C ALA A 14 -10.79 -17.86 -13.13
N PRO A 15 -11.07 -17.85 -11.82
CA PRO A 15 -10.39 -16.94 -10.91
C PRO A 15 -8.90 -17.31 -10.89
N THR A 16 -8.08 -16.50 -11.55
CA THR A 16 -6.63 -16.54 -11.37
C THR A 16 -6.37 -16.23 -9.88
N PRO A 17 -5.61 -17.05 -9.15
CA PRO A 17 -5.21 -16.69 -7.80
C PRO A 17 -4.42 -15.37 -7.87
N PRO A 18 -4.63 -14.41 -6.97
CA PRO A 18 -3.79 -13.24 -6.91
C PRO A 18 -2.37 -13.70 -6.60
N SER A 19 -1.52 -13.67 -7.62
CA SER A 19 -0.09 -13.88 -7.50
C SER A 19 0.43 -12.89 -6.46
N GLN A 20 0.69 -13.39 -5.24
CA GLN A 20 1.35 -12.65 -4.17
C GLN A 20 2.83 -12.47 -4.55
N GLN A 21 3.07 -11.56 -5.49
CA GLN A 21 4.38 -10.98 -5.77
C GLN A 21 4.40 -9.62 -5.06
N GLN A 22 5.27 -9.29 -4.12
CA GLN A 22 6.52 -9.87 -3.66
C GLN A 22 6.70 -9.40 -2.20
N SER A 23 7.06 -10.34 -1.33
CA SER A 23 7.80 -10.01 -0.12
C SER A 23 9.26 -9.80 -0.52
N THR A 24 9.70 -8.55 -0.69
CA THR A 24 11.13 -8.20 -0.71
C THR A 24 11.43 -7.22 0.41
N SER A 25 11.43 -7.76 1.62
CA SER A 25 12.13 -7.17 2.74
C SER A 25 13.59 -7.57 2.68
N SER A 26 14.47 -6.75 2.08
CA SER A 26 15.88 -6.66 2.47
C SER A 26 16.72 -5.65 1.66
N SER A 27 17.41 -4.80 2.44
CA SER A 27 18.76 -4.24 2.23
C SER A 27 19.02 -3.17 1.15
N SER A 28 19.18 -1.94 1.68
CA SER A 28 20.31 -1.01 1.45
C SER A 28 20.97 -1.05 0.07
N SER A 29 20.58 -0.11 -0.79
CA SER A 29 21.51 0.44 -1.77
C SER A 29 21.04 1.83 -2.13
N ASN A 30 21.88 2.82 -1.81
CA ASN A 30 21.95 4.25 -2.17
C ASN A 30 21.03 4.80 -3.29
N ARG A 31 19.73 4.51 -3.25
CA ARG A 31 18.70 5.13 -4.08
C ARG A 31 18.12 6.28 -3.26
N PRO A 32 17.84 7.45 -3.87
CA PRO A 32 17.25 8.57 -3.14
C PRO A 32 16.07 8.06 -2.34
N SER A 33 16.12 8.26 -1.02
CA SER A 33 15.15 7.77 -0.06
C SER A 33 13.78 8.29 -0.46
N ARG A 34 13.01 7.48 -1.19
CA ARG A 34 11.63 7.82 -1.51
C ARG A 34 10.93 7.99 -0.17
N LYS A 35 10.32 9.16 0.04
CA LYS A 35 9.59 9.50 1.26
C LYS A 35 8.14 9.71 0.90
N CYS A 36 7.24 9.21 1.73
CA CYS A 36 5.82 9.50 1.56
C CYS A 36 5.56 10.98 1.83
N THR A 37 4.86 11.68 0.94
CA THR A 37 4.55 13.11 1.14
C THR A 37 3.67 13.37 2.36
N VAL A 38 2.77 12.42 2.70
CA VAL A 38 1.80 12.56 3.78
C VAL A 38 2.37 12.20 5.16
N CYS A 39 3.12 11.10 5.27
CA CYS A 39 3.60 10.59 6.56
C CYS A 39 5.12 10.49 6.69
N SER A 40 5.85 10.90 5.66
CA SER A 40 7.33 10.96 5.61
C SER A 40 8.06 9.66 5.87
N ILE A 41 7.36 8.51 5.83
CA ILE A 41 8.00 7.21 5.97
C ILE A 41 8.87 6.94 4.73
N THR A 42 10.01 6.29 4.95
CA THR A 42 10.97 5.89 3.91
C THR A 42 10.95 4.38 3.63
N GLU A 43 10.16 3.65 4.41
CA GLU A 43 10.00 2.20 4.27
C GLU A 43 8.50 1.88 4.14
N THR A 44 8.14 1.23 3.03
CA THR A 44 6.77 0.75 2.75
C THR A 44 6.85 -0.46 1.84
N CYS A 45 5.90 -1.38 1.97
CA CYS A 45 5.83 -2.57 1.11
C CYS A 45 5.59 -2.20 -0.37
N LYS A 46 4.90 -1.08 -0.62
CA LYS A 46 4.62 -0.59 -1.97
C LYS A 46 4.64 0.93 -1.99
N TRP A 47 5.35 1.47 -2.97
CA TRP A 47 5.31 2.89 -3.32
C TRP A 47 4.22 3.10 -4.38
N ARG A 48 3.47 4.20 -4.23
CA ARG A 48 2.43 4.62 -5.15
C ARG A 48 2.78 6.01 -5.65
N ASN A 49 2.93 6.16 -6.95
CA ASN A 49 3.08 7.46 -7.58
C ASN A 49 1.68 8.01 -7.86
N VAL A 50 1.33 9.13 -7.24
CA VAL A 50 0.07 9.81 -7.47
C VAL A 50 0.34 10.95 -8.46
N ARG A 51 -0.50 11.06 -9.50
CA ARG A 51 -0.39 12.13 -10.51
C ARG A 51 -0.77 13.50 -9.93
N SER A 52 -1.56 13.49 -8.85
CA SER A 52 -1.98 14.66 -8.07
C SER A 52 -0.81 15.33 -7.34
N ASN A 53 -1.04 16.53 -6.81
CA ASN A 53 -0.06 17.34 -6.09
C ASN A 53 0.58 16.61 -4.88
N ASP A 54 -0.05 15.51 -4.41
CA ASP A 54 0.43 14.66 -3.32
C ASP A 54 1.72 13.87 -3.62
N GLY A 55 2.19 13.81 -4.88
CA GLY A 55 3.47 13.18 -5.23
C GLY A 55 3.54 11.68 -4.91
N ILE A 56 4.60 11.24 -4.21
CA ILE A 56 4.82 9.82 -3.90
C ILE A 56 4.19 9.49 -2.54
N LEU A 57 3.29 8.50 -2.52
CA LEU A 57 2.65 8.00 -1.31
C LEU A 57 3.09 6.58 -0.97
N CYS A 58 3.03 6.25 0.32
CA CYS A 58 3.09 4.87 0.77
C CYS A 58 1.75 4.16 0.52
N ASN A 59 1.76 2.82 0.56
CA ASN A 59 0.56 2.04 0.30
C ASN A 59 -0.60 2.39 1.25
N ALA A 60 -0.31 2.58 2.54
CA ALA A 60 -1.33 2.90 3.53
C ALA A 60 -1.98 4.28 3.29
N CYS A 61 -1.18 5.31 2.97
CA CYS A 61 -1.72 6.65 2.68
C CYS A 61 -2.53 6.67 1.39
N PHE A 62 -2.04 6.00 0.34
CA PHE A 62 -2.77 5.92 -0.93
C PHE A 62 -4.13 5.24 -0.78
N ILE A 63 -4.19 4.09 -0.10
CA ILE A 63 -5.46 3.37 0.10
C ILE A 63 -6.42 4.17 0.97
N TYR A 64 -5.91 4.89 1.98
CA TYR A 64 -6.74 5.74 2.82
C TYR A 64 -7.32 6.92 2.04
N GLN A 65 -6.48 7.63 1.27
CA GLN A 65 -6.92 8.75 0.45
C GLN A 65 -7.97 8.31 -0.58
N ARG A 66 -7.76 7.18 -1.26
CA ARG A 66 -8.74 6.66 -2.23
C ARG A 66 -10.08 6.24 -1.61
N LYS A 67 -10.07 5.81 -0.35
CA LYS A 67 -11.27 5.28 0.32
C LYS A 67 -12.11 6.38 0.98
N TYR A 68 -11.46 7.41 1.52
CA TYR A 68 -12.10 8.43 2.35
C TYR A 68 -11.96 9.85 1.77
N ASP A 69 -11.33 9.98 0.60
CA ASP A 69 -10.98 11.26 -0.05
C ASP A 69 -10.32 12.26 0.90
N SER A 70 -9.63 11.73 1.91
CA SER A 70 -9.09 12.49 3.04
C SER A 70 -7.69 11.99 3.40
N THR A 71 -6.90 12.85 4.03
CA THR A 71 -5.56 12.49 4.52
C THR A 71 -5.64 11.51 5.69
N ARG A 72 -4.69 10.55 5.73
CA ARG A 72 -4.60 9.55 6.79
C ARG A 72 -4.42 10.22 8.17
N PRO A 73 -5.26 9.93 9.18
CA PRO A 73 -5.24 10.62 10.47
C PRO A 73 -3.93 10.38 11.22
N ASP A 74 -3.47 11.38 11.96
CA ASP A 74 -2.18 11.39 12.66
C ASP A 74 -2.00 10.20 13.59
N LYS A 75 -3.07 9.83 14.34
CA LYS A 75 -3.08 8.64 15.21
C LYS A 75 -2.60 7.38 14.48
N ALA A 76 -3.08 7.16 13.26
CA ALA A 76 -2.72 5.99 12.48
C ALA A 76 -1.27 6.09 11.96
N GLN A 77 -0.78 7.30 11.67
CA GLN A 77 0.60 7.57 11.29
C GLN A 77 1.55 7.29 12.47
N ASN A 78 1.24 7.81 13.65
CA ASN A 78 2.05 7.65 14.84
C ASN A 78 2.19 6.18 15.27
N ASN A 79 1.09 5.41 15.20
CA ASN A 79 1.14 3.97 15.48
C ASN A 79 2.13 3.22 14.58
N TYR A 80 2.27 3.62 13.31
CA TYR A 80 3.27 3.03 12.42
C TYR A 80 4.70 3.42 12.81
N LYS A 81 4.92 4.70 13.15
CA LYS A 81 6.22 5.21 13.60
C LYS A 81 6.69 4.51 14.87
N LYS A 82 5.80 4.38 15.87
CA LYS A 82 6.09 3.66 17.13
C LYS A 82 6.52 2.21 16.88
N ARG A 83 5.79 1.46 16.04
CA ARG A 83 6.20 0.08 15.68
C ARG A 83 7.56 0.01 14.98
N LYS A 84 7.94 1.03 14.23
CA LYS A 84 9.27 1.12 13.59
C LYS A 84 10.35 1.38 14.62
N GLU A 85 10.11 2.28 15.58
CA GLU A 85 11.00 2.55 16.71
C GLU A 85 11.20 1.30 17.57
N ASP A 86 10.13 0.58 17.90
CA ASP A 86 10.20 -0.68 18.65
C ASP A 86 11.05 -1.73 17.91
N LYS A 87 10.89 -1.84 16.59
CA LYS A 87 11.75 -2.71 15.76
C LYS A 87 13.20 -2.26 15.73
N ASN A 88 13.45 -0.94 15.71
CA ASN A 88 14.81 -0.41 15.74
C ASN A 88 15.48 -0.69 17.10
N LYS A 89 14.73 -0.57 18.20
CA LYS A 89 15.17 -0.92 19.54
C LYS A 89 15.52 -2.40 19.65
N MET A 90 14.67 -3.29 19.13
CA MET A 90 14.94 -4.74 19.13
C MET A 90 16.22 -5.08 18.34
N LYS A 91 16.44 -4.42 17.20
CA LYS A 91 17.69 -4.58 16.42
C LYS A 91 18.93 -4.11 17.18
N SER A 92 18.81 -3.07 18.01
CA SER A 92 19.91 -2.56 18.82
C SER A 92 20.24 -3.46 20.02
N VAL A 93 19.28 -4.25 20.51
CA VAL A 93 19.51 -5.20 21.62
C VAL A 93 20.17 -6.49 21.13
N ASN A 94 19.93 -6.88 19.88
CA ASN A 94 20.55 -8.04 19.24
C ASN A 94 21.91 -7.75 18.57
N LYS A 95 22.51 -6.58 18.81
CA LYS A 95 23.83 -6.19 18.32
C LYS A 95 24.81 -6.17 19.48
#